data_AF-A0A1N7I6V1-F1
#
_entry.id   AF-A0A1N7I6V1-F1
#
_cell.length_a   1.000
_cell.length_b   1.000
_cell.length_c   1.000
_cell.angle_alpha   90.00
_cell.angle_beta   90.00
_cell.angle_gamma   90.00
#
_symmetry.space_group_name_H-M   'P 1'
#
loop_
_entity.id
_entity.type
_entity.pdbx_description
1 polymer ?
#
loop_
_entity_poly.entity_id
_entity_poly.type
_entity_poly.pdbx_seq_one_letter_code
_entity_poly.pdbx_strand_id
1 'polypeptide(L)'
;MNLKQFLNEEQDPKAVERILEKINSLLTSQEFVEYIAVQKKPVMNFSPDCIALTNRRIIFCRPKTFGLSMDFQDYSWVDVADCHIKESVFGATFFMKTIRGLTNMMDYLPKNQARKLYQFAQEIEEQMRGLRREKELETRRASAGGVTVNNATPIIAQHQQFQHQQKPLLIENEDPFALLQKLKGLMENGIISTNEFEEKKNEILSRV
;
A
#
# COMPACT_ATOMS: atom_id res chain seq x y z
N MET A 1 18.12 -10.66 -22.61
CA MET A 1 18.12 -9.66 -21.53
C MET A 1 19.32 -8.74 -21.73
N ASN A 2 19.16 -7.41 -21.70
CA ASN A 2 20.27 -6.49 -21.95
C ASN A 2 21.00 -6.18 -20.64
N LEU A 3 22.09 -6.89 -20.36
CA LEU A 3 22.87 -6.74 -19.13
C LEU A 3 23.33 -5.29 -18.87
N LYS A 4 23.54 -4.49 -19.94
CA LYS A 4 24.00 -3.10 -19.83
C LYS A 4 23.05 -2.21 -19.04
N GLN A 5 21.76 -2.55 -18.94
CA GLN A 5 20.81 -1.76 -18.14
C GLN A 5 21.10 -1.84 -16.64
N PHE A 6 21.77 -2.90 -16.17
CA PHE A 6 22.09 -3.12 -14.77
C PHE A 6 23.52 -2.70 -14.40
N LEU A 7 24.45 -2.61 -15.36
CA LEU A 7 25.89 -2.36 -15.11
C LEU A 7 26.30 -0.89 -14.89
N ASN A 8 25.42 -0.06 -14.33
CA ASN A 8 25.61 1.40 -14.37
C ASN A 8 26.27 2.02 -13.13
N GLU A 9 26.58 1.25 -12.09
CA GLU A 9 27.02 1.79 -10.78
C GLU A 9 28.17 1.01 -10.12
N GLU A 10 29.27 0.78 -10.84
CA GLU A 10 30.47 0.08 -10.34
C GLU A 10 30.23 -1.37 -9.90
N GLN A 11 29.24 -2.02 -10.49
CA GLN A 11 29.00 -3.44 -10.27
C GLN A 11 30.03 -4.28 -11.05
N ASP A 12 30.53 -5.37 -10.46
CA ASP A 12 31.31 -6.36 -11.19
C ASP A 12 30.38 -7.10 -12.18
N PRO A 13 30.58 -6.96 -13.51
CA PRO A 13 29.70 -7.56 -14.49
C PRO A 13 29.58 -9.08 -14.36
N LYS A 14 30.67 -9.77 -14.01
CA LYS A 14 30.68 -11.23 -13.85
C LYS A 14 29.87 -11.68 -12.64
N ALA A 15 29.91 -10.91 -11.56
CA ALA A 15 29.11 -11.18 -10.37
C ALA A 15 27.61 -10.99 -10.70
N VAL A 16 27.27 -9.88 -11.37
CA VAL A 16 25.89 -9.57 -11.78
C VAL A 16 25.32 -10.64 -12.71
N GLU A 17 26.08 -11.09 -13.71
CA GLU A 17 25.65 -12.16 -14.64
C GLU A 17 25.29 -13.46 -13.90
N ARG A 18 26.20 -13.96 -13.06
CA ARG A 18 25.98 -15.20 -12.29
C ARG A 18 24.78 -15.09 -11.35
N ILE A 19 24.60 -13.92 -10.75
CA ILE A 19 23.46 -13.65 -9.87
C ILE A 19 22.17 -13.61 -10.69
N LEU A 20 22.15 -12.90 -11.82
CA LEU A 20 20.98 -12.81 -12.70
C LEU A 20 20.53 -14.17 -13.20
N GLU A 21 21.45 -15.04 -13.61
CA GLU A 21 21.11 -16.42 -14.02
C GLU A 21 20.34 -17.16 -12.93
N LYS A 22 20.84 -17.10 -11.68
CA LYS A 22 20.18 -17.73 -10.54
C LYS A 22 18.83 -17.09 -10.25
N ILE A 23 18.76 -15.76 -10.21
CA ILE A 23 17.51 -15.04 -9.91
C ILE A 23 16.45 -15.32 -10.97
N ASN A 24 16.82 -15.33 -12.25
CA ASN A 24 15.89 -15.65 -13.35
C ASN A 24 15.24 -17.03 -13.19
N SER A 25 15.96 -18.01 -12.61
CA SER A 25 15.37 -19.33 -12.30
C SER A 25 14.37 -19.32 -11.15
N LEU A 26 14.35 -18.26 -10.33
CA LEU A 26 13.42 -18.07 -9.21
C LEU A 26 12.18 -17.25 -9.60
N LEU A 27 12.20 -16.58 -10.75
CA LEU A 27 11.11 -15.69 -11.16
C LEU A 27 9.90 -16.50 -11.59
N THR A 28 8.74 -16.02 -11.16
CA THR A 28 7.44 -16.55 -11.58
C THR A 28 7.05 -16.00 -12.96
N SER A 29 5.99 -16.57 -13.56
CA SER A 29 5.48 -16.05 -14.84
C SER A 29 5.10 -14.57 -14.73
N GLN A 30 5.55 -13.76 -15.70
CA GLN A 30 5.37 -12.30 -15.74
C GLN A 30 6.10 -11.54 -14.61
N GLU A 31 7.04 -12.18 -13.94
CA GLU A 31 7.97 -11.53 -13.02
C GLU A 31 9.28 -11.23 -13.76
N PHE A 32 9.80 -10.01 -13.60
CA PHE A 32 11.07 -9.59 -14.19
C PHE A 32 11.86 -8.75 -13.20
N VAL A 33 13.19 -8.84 -13.31
CA VAL A 33 14.11 -8.01 -12.50
C VAL A 33 14.13 -6.60 -13.05
N GLU A 34 13.87 -5.62 -12.19
CA GLU A 34 13.92 -4.19 -12.51
C GLU A 34 15.24 -3.56 -12.08
N TYR A 35 15.82 -4.04 -10.98
CA TYR A 35 17.08 -3.53 -10.48
C TYR A 35 17.82 -4.56 -9.62
N ILE A 36 19.14 -4.49 -9.61
CA ILE A 36 20.00 -5.28 -8.72
C ILE A 36 21.00 -4.34 -8.08
N ALA A 37 21.22 -4.48 -6.77
CA ALA A 37 22.35 -3.91 -6.06
C ALA A 37 23.28 -5.03 -5.54
N VAL A 38 24.58 -4.88 -5.77
CA VAL A 38 25.61 -5.84 -5.38
C VAL A 38 26.49 -5.24 -4.29
N GLN A 39 26.70 -6.01 -3.22
CA GLN A 39 27.55 -5.61 -2.11
C GLN A 39 29.01 -5.45 -2.53
N LYS A 40 29.68 -4.41 -2.03
CA LYS A 40 31.10 -4.14 -2.27
C LYS A 40 31.81 -3.94 -0.92
N LYS A 41 32.22 -5.05 -0.31
CA LYS A 41 33.02 -5.03 0.93
C LYS A 41 34.47 -4.63 0.62
N PRO A 42 35.17 -3.95 1.54
CA PRO A 42 36.58 -3.56 1.36
C PRO A 42 37.57 -4.74 1.42
N VAL A 43 37.12 -5.91 1.91
CA VAL A 43 37.87 -7.18 1.91
C VAL A 43 37.59 -7.98 0.64
N MET A 44 38.55 -8.80 0.20
CA MET A 44 38.44 -9.63 -1.01
C MET A 44 37.24 -10.58 -0.89
N ASN A 45 36.11 -10.22 -1.52
CA ASN A 45 34.88 -10.98 -1.49
C ASN A 45 34.62 -11.62 -2.86
N PHE A 46 34.81 -12.93 -2.95
CA PHE A 46 34.61 -13.70 -4.19
C PHE A 46 33.13 -14.01 -4.47
N SER A 47 32.22 -13.75 -3.52
CA SER A 47 30.80 -14.05 -3.66
C SER A 47 29.98 -13.01 -2.89
N PRO A 48 29.76 -11.81 -3.46
CA PRO A 48 29.05 -10.74 -2.79
C PRO A 48 27.56 -11.06 -2.61
N ASP A 49 27.01 -10.59 -1.48
CA ASP A 49 25.56 -10.54 -1.28
C ASP A 49 24.94 -9.54 -2.26
N CYS A 50 23.68 -9.74 -2.64
CA CYS A 50 22.95 -8.80 -3.50
C CYS A 50 21.47 -8.71 -3.17
N ILE A 51 20.87 -7.56 -3.45
CA ILE A 51 19.41 -7.37 -3.45
C ILE A 51 18.98 -7.26 -4.91
N ALA A 52 17.97 -8.03 -5.29
CA ALA A 52 17.24 -7.80 -6.52
C ALA A 52 15.83 -7.30 -6.23
N LEU A 53 15.41 -6.32 -7.01
CA LEU A 53 14.08 -5.78 -7.02
C LEU A 53 13.39 -6.28 -8.29
N THR A 54 12.24 -6.92 -8.11
CA THR A 54 11.37 -7.31 -9.22
C THR A 54 10.11 -6.46 -9.20
N ASN A 55 9.29 -6.58 -10.23
CA ASN A 55 7.94 -5.99 -10.25
C ASN A 55 7.00 -6.58 -9.17
N ARG A 56 7.42 -7.58 -8.38
CA ARG A 56 6.57 -8.28 -7.39
C ARG A 56 7.11 -8.32 -5.97
N ARG A 57 8.44 -8.33 -5.81
CA ARG A 57 9.08 -8.54 -4.51
C ARG A 57 10.50 -8.01 -4.48
N ILE A 58 11.01 -7.84 -3.26
CA ILE A 58 12.43 -7.69 -2.97
C ILE A 58 13.02 -9.07 -2.68
N ILE A 59 14.17 -9.40 -3.24
CA ILE A 59 14.88 -10.67 -3.04
C ILE A 59 16.29 -10.39 -2.51
N PHE A 60 16.58 -10.84 -1.29
CA PHE A 60 17.92 -10.87 -0.72
C PHE A 60 18.58 -12.19 -1.11
N CYS A 61 19.73 -12.10 -1.76
CA CYS A 61 20.52 -13.26 -2.15
C CYS A 61 21.85 -13.23 -1.38
N ARG A 62 22.09 -14.24 -0.56
CA ARG A 62 23.29 -14.36 0.27
C ARG A 62 24.04 -15.65 -0.05
N PRO A 63 25.17 -15.57 -0.76
CA PRO A 63 26.03 -16.72 -0.96
C PRO A 63 26.52 -17.30 0.37
N LYS A 64 26.47 -18.62 0.51
CA LYS A 64 26.98 -19.38 1.66
C LYS A 64 28.06 -20.35 1.19
N THR A 65 28.98 -20.72 2.09
CA THR A 65 30.04 -21.70 1.80
C THR A 65 30.84 -21.34 0.54
N PHE A 66 31.43 -20.14 0.50
CA PHE A 66 32.20 -19.62 -0.64
C PHE A 66 31.45 -19.63 -1.99
N GLY A 67 30.13 -19.46 -1.97
CA GLY A 67 29.30 -19.41 -3.18
C GLY A 67 28.81 -20.77 -3.69
N LEU A 68 29.12 -21.86 -3.00
CA LEU A 68 28.61 -23.20 -3.31
C LEU A 68 27.12 -23.36 -3.00
N SER A 69 26.60 -22.58 -2.05
CA SER A 69 25.18 -22.56 -1.71
C SER A 69 24.67 -21.12 -1.68
N MET A 70 23.35 -20.96 -1.78
CA MET A 70 22.69 -19.65 -1.78
C MET A 70 21.54 -19.68 -0.78
N ASP A 71 21.38 -18.58 -0.04
CA ASP A 71 20.22 -18.31 0.77
C ASP A 71 19.43 -17.17 0.11
N PHE A 72 18.17 -17.46 -0.23
CA PHE A 72 17.25 -16.52 -0.85
C PHE A 72 16.15 -16.20 0.14
N GLN A 73 15.98 -14.91 0.43
CA GLN A 73 14.92 -14.41 1.30
C GLN A 73 14.16 -13.33 0.55
N ASP A 74 12.90 -13.59 0.24
CA ASP A 74 12.08 -12.69 -0.53
C ASP A 74 10.87 -12.14 0.24
N TYR A 75 10.46 -10.93 -0.12
CA TYR A 75 9.40 -10.18 0.52
C TYR A 75 8.51 -9.54 -0.55
N SER A 76 7.25 -9.97 -0.60
CA SER A 76 6.28 -9.34 -1.49
C SER A 76 6.15 -7.86 -1.20
N TRP A 77 6.09 -7.04 -2.24
CA TRP A 77 5.85 -5.60 -2.10
C TRP A 77 4.58 -5.28 -1.30
N VAL A 78 3.56 -6.14 -1.41
CA VAL A 78 2.31 -6.02 -0.64
C VAL A 78 2.53 -6.20 0.87
N ASP A 79 3.61 -6.85 1.29
CA ASP A 79 3.96 -7.05 2.70
C ASP A 79 5.02 -6.07 3.22
N VAL A 80 5.70 -5.32 2.35
CA VAL A 80 6.75 -4.36 2.73
C VAL A 80 6.12 -3.07 3.30
N ALA A 81 6.30 -2.83 4.59
CA ALA A 81 5.72 -1.67 5.27
C ALA A 81 6.57 -0.41 5.17
N ASP A 82 7.89 -0.56 5.22
CA ASP A 82 8.85 0.54 5.23
C ASP A 82 10.18 0.08 4.63
N CYS A 83 10.83 0.97 3.89
CA CYS A 83 12.19 0.82 3.41
C CYS A 83 12.96 2.10 3.71
N HIS A 84 14.21 1.99 4.17
CA HIS A 84 15.07 3.16 4.37
C HIS A 84 16.54 2.83 4.13
N ILE A 85 17.34 3.88 3.93
CA ILE A 85 18.80 3.77 3.77
C ILE A 85 19.55 4.59 4.81
N LYS A 86 20.73 4.07 5.19
CA LYS A 86 21.71 4.78 6.00
C LYS A 86 23.05 4.80 5.28
N GLU A 87 23.52 5.99 4.90
CA GLU A 87 24.85 6.15 4.33
C GLU A 87 25.92 6.23 5.43
N SER A 88 27.09 5.67 5.16
CA SER A 88 28.25 5.65 6.06
C SER A 88 29.53 5.84 5.25
N VAL A 89 30.69 5.91 5.91
CA VAL A 89 31.98 6.13 5.22
C VAL A 89 32.27 5.01 4.21
N PHE A 90 32.02 3.75 4.59
CA PHE A 90 32.37 2.55 3.81
C PHE A 90 31.24 1.99 2.95
N GLY A 91 30.21 2.79 2.66
CA GLY A 91 29.07 2.37 1.84
C GLY A 91 27.75 2.82 2.44
N ALA A 92 26.67 2.11 2.12
CA ALA A 92 25.35 2.34 2.65
C ALA A 92 24.72 1.03 3.12
N THR A 93 23.76 1.16 4.02
CA THR A 93 22.93 0.04 4.50
C THR A 93 21.50 0.28 4.07
N PHE A 94 20.90 -0.70 3.40
CA PHE A 94 19.48 -0.73 3.11
C PHE A 94 18.75 -1.56 4.16
N PHE A 95 17.59 -1.07 4.59
CA PHE A 95 16.73 -1.72 5.57
C PHE A 95 15.33 -1.86 4.99
N MET A 96 14.69 -2.98 5.32
CA MET A 96 13.28 -3.20 5.06
C MET A 96 12.58 -3.65 6.34
N LYS A 97 11.30 -3.32 6.44
CA LYS A 97 10.41 -3.84 7.46
C LYS A 97 9.11 -4.29 6.82
N THR A 98 8.60 -5.45 7.22
CA THR A 98 7.28 -5.93 6.77
C THR A 98 6.17 -5.42 7.67
N ILE A 99 4.92 -5.51 7.20
CA ILE A 99 3.72 -5.21 7.97
C ILE A 99 3.60 -6.05 9.25
N ARG A 100 4.24 -7.24 9.27
CA ARG A 100 4.28 -8.13 10.44
C ARG A 100 5.45 -7.83 11.39
N GLY A 101 6.24 -6.79 11.10
CA GLY A 101 7.38 -6.38 11.91
C GLY A 101 8.67 -7.16 11.68
N LEU A 102 8.71 -8.08 10.70
CA LEU A 102 9.97 -8.70 10.29
C LEU A 102 10.87 -7.66 9.66
N THR A 103 12.16 -7.71 9.96
CA THR A 103 13.15 -6.79 9.39
C THR A 103 14.21 -7.56 8.64
N ASN A 104 14.74 -6.94 7.60
CA ASN A 104 15.92 -7.44 6.90
C ASN A 104 16.79 -6.25 6.47
N MET A 105 18.07 -6.51 6.29
CA MET A 105 19.01 -5.47 5.90
C MET A 105 20.17 -6.01 5.06
N MET A 106 20.81 -5.10 4.34
CA MET A 106 22.08 -5.32 3.69
C MET A 106 22.98 -4.10 3.82
N ASP A 107 24.17 -4.33 4.35
CA ASP A 107 25.24 -3.34 4.48
C ASP A 107 26.24 -3.41 3.32
N TYR A 108 27.19 -2.46 3.31
CA TYR A 108 28.25 -2.35 2.29
C TYR A 108 27.73 -2.28 0.84
N LEU A 109 26.55 -1.70 0.64
CA LEU A 109 26.09 -1.34 -0.70
C LEU A 109 26.86 -0.10 -1.18
N PRO A 110 27.34 -0.06 -2.43
CA PRO A 110 27.81 1.18 -3.05
C PRO A 110 26.72 2.26 -2.96
N LYS A 111 27.09 3.47 -2.56
CA LYS A 111 26.10 4.53 -2.23
C LYS A 111 25.16 4.84 -3.38
N ASN A 112 25.69 4.89 -4.61
CA ASN A 112 24.87 5.12 -5.80
C ASN A 112 23.82 4.00 -5.97
N GLN A 113 24.22 2.75 -5.73
CA GLN A 113 23.30 1.61 -5.81
C GLN A 113 22.25 1.64 -4.70
N ALA A 114 22.65 1.98 -3.48
CA ALA A 114 21.70 2.10 -2.36
C ALA A 114 20.67 3.20 -2.60
N ARG A 115 21.06 4.35 -3.17
CA ARG A 115 20.14 5.43 -3.53
C ARG A 115 19.13 5.01 -4.59
N LYS A 116 19.57 4.32 -5.65
CA LYS A 116 18.65 3.82 -6.69
C LYS A 116 17.71 2.74 -6.15
N LEU A 117 18.25 1.82 -5.36
CA LEU A 117 17.47 0.79 -4.69
C LEU A 117 16.38 1.42 -3.80
N TYR A 118 16.74 2.46 -3.04
CA TYR A 118 15.79 3.21 -2.22
C TYR A 118 14.74 3.95 -3.06
N GLN A 119 15.16 4.65 -4.12
CA GLN A 119 14.24 5.34 -5.03
C GLN A 119 13.18 4.38 -5.58
N PHE A 120 13.61 3.22 -6.06
CA PHE A 120 12.73 2.18 -6.57
C PHE A 120 11.79 1.63 -5.49
N ALA A 121 12.33 1.30 -4.32
CA ALA A 121 11.54 0.77 -3.22
C ALA A 121 10.47 1.77 -2.75
N GLN A 122 10.78 3.07 -2.72
CA GLN A 122 9.84 4.13 -2.37
C GLN A 122 8.71 4.29 -3.40
N GLU A 123 9.04 4.23 -4.70
CA GLU A 123 8.03 4.29 -5.76
C GLU A 123 7.01 3.15 -5.63
N ILE A 124 7.48 1.93 -5.40
CA ILE A 124 6.59 0.78 -5.20
C ILE A 124 5.85 0.87 -3.87
N GLU A 125 6.49 1.33 -2.79
CA GLU A 125 5.82 1.51 -1.49
C GLU A 125 4.62 2.46 -1.61
N GLU A 126 4.77 3.57 -2.35
CA GLU A 126 3.70 4.53 -2.60
C GLU A 126 2.52 3.88 -3.33
N GLN A 127 2.79 3.10 -4.38
CA GLN A 127 1.76 2.35 -5.12
C GLN A 127 1.05 1.33 -4.21
N MET A 128 1.82 0.56 -3.43
CA MET A 128 1.29 -0.48 -2.55
C MET A 128 0.48 0.09 -1.39
N ARG A 129 0.84 1.28 -0.90
CA ARG A 129 0.05 2.00 0.12
C ARG A 129 -1.35 2.37 -0.40
N GLY A 130 -1.44 2.76 -1.67
CA GLY A 130 -2.73 2.97 -2.36
C GLY A 130 -3.56 1.68 -2.42
N LEU A 131 -2.96 0.59 -2.90
CA LEU A 131 -3.62 -0.72 -3.00
C LEU A 131 -4.10 -1.26 -1.66
N ARG A 132 -3.29 -1.13 -0.60
CA ARG A 132 -3.69 -1.54 0.76
C ARG A 132 -4.91 -0.77 1.24
N ARG A 133 -4.95 0.55 1.00
CA ARG A 133 -6.08 1.40 1.38
C ARG A 133 -7.36 0.99 0.64
N GLU A 134 -7.27 0.72 -0.66
CA GLU A 134 -8.42 0.27 -1.45
C GLU A 134 -8.95 -1.08 -0.95
N LYS A 135 -8.06 -2.06 -0.76
CA LYS A 135 -8.43 -3.39 -0.24
C LYS A 135 -9.03 -3.32 1.16
N GLU A 136 -8.53 -2.42 2.01
CA GLU A 136 -9.09 -2.19 3.34
C GLU A 136 -10.52 -1.63 3.26
N LEU A 137 -10.75 -0.64 2.38
CA LEU A 137 -12.08 -0.07 2.15
C LEU A 137 -13.05 -1.10 1.57
N GLU A 138 -12.60 -1.92 0.61
CA GLU A 138 -13.39 -3.01 0.05
C GLU A 138 -13.75 -4.06 1.11
N THR A 139 -12.76 -4.49 1.90
CA THR A 139 -12.98 -5.42 3.02
C THR A 139 -14.00 -4.85 4.01
N ARG A 140 -13.88 -3.55 4.33
CA ARG A 140 -14.82 -2.85 5.21
C ARG A 140 -16.22 -2.80 4.61
N ARG A 141 -16.36 -2.50 3.32
CA ARG A 141 -17.65 -2.52 2.59
C ARG A 141 -18.27 -3.92 2.61
N ALA A 142 -17.49 -4.95 2.32
CA ALA A 142 -17.95 -6.33 2.36
C ALA A 142 -18.38 -6.74 3.77
N SER A 143 -17.64 -6.31 4.81
CA SER A 143 -17.98 -6.59 6.21
C SER A 143 -19.21 -5.83 6.72
N ALA A 144 -19.57 -4.70 6.11
CA ALA A 144 -20.67 -3.84 6.55
C ALA A 144 -22.07 -4.31 6.10
N GLY A 145 -22.17 -5.38 5.29
CA GLY A 145 -23.44 -5.90 4.77
C GLY A 145 -24.06 -4.98 3.70
N GLY A 146 -24.26 -5.51 2.49
CA GLY A 146 -24.62 -4.73 1.31
C GLY A 146 -25.84 -3.81 1.50
N VAL A 147 -25.62 -2.50 1.37
CA VAL A 147 -26.70 -1.52 1.21
C VAL A 147 -27.07 -1.47 -0.27
N THR A 148 -28.24 -2.03 -0.62
CA THR A 148 -28.81 -1.92 -1.98
C THR A 148 -29.35 -0.50 -2.20
N VAL A 149 -28.66 0.27 -3.04
CA VAL A 149 -29.17 1.55 -3.54
C VAL A 149 -29.74 1.31 -4.94
N ASN A 150 -31.07 1.28 -5.07
CA ASN A 150 -31.74 1.11 -6.36
C ASN A 150 -31.62 2.40 -7.19
N ASN A 151 -30.75 2.39 -8.20
CA ASN A 151 -30.68 3.43 -9.23
C ASN A 151 -31.40 2.97 -10.51
N ALA A 152 -32.50 3.61 -10.87
CA ALA A 152 -33.11 3.55 -12.20
C ALA A 152 -32.93 4.90 -12.91
N THR A 153 -32.41 4.88 -14.16
CA THR A 153 -32.29 6.00 -15.11
C THR A 153 -32.76 5.49 -16.49
N PRO A 154 -33.30 6.31 -17.44
CA PRO A 154 -32.74 7.56 -18.01
C PRO A 154 -33.80 8.68 -18.27
N ILE A 155 -33.50 9.90 -18.77
CA ILE A 155 -33.47 10.33 -20.19
C ILE A 155 -33.02 11.82 -20.29
N ILE A 156 -32.34 12.15 -21.40
CA ILE A 156 -31.84 13.46 -21.86
C ILE A 156 -32.98 14.34 -22.42
N ALA A 157 -33.13 15.60 -21.97
CA ALA A 157 -33.56 16.78 -22.75
C ALA A 157 -33.50 18.07 -21.91
N GLN A 158 -33.18 19.18 -22.55
CA GLN A 158 -32.72 20.45 -21.97
C GLN A 158 -33.86 21.39 -21.51
N HIS A 159 -33.63 22.08 -20.39
CA HIS A 159 -33.75 23.55 -20.14
C HIS A 159 -34.32 23.89 -18.75
N GLN A 160 -33.64 24.87 -18.15
CA GLN A 160 -33.76 25.50 -16.83
C GLN A 160 -35.17 25.61 -16.23
N GLN A 161 -35.30 25.30 -14.94
CA GLN A 161 -35.59 26.28 -13.87
C GLN A 161 -35.52 25.62 -12.49
N PHE A 162 -34.79 26.26 -11.57
CA PHE A 162 -34.70 25.86 -10.17
C PHE A 162 -36.07 26.01 -9.49
N GLN A 163 -36.68 24.90 -9.09
CA GLN A 163 -37.66 24.90 -8.00
C GLN A 163 -37.40 23.70 -7.09
N HIS A 164 -36.98 23.99 -5.86
CA HIS A 164 -37.08 23.06 -4.74
C HIS A 164 -38.56 22.65 -4.57
N GLN A 165 -38.90 21.44 -4.97
CA GLN A 165 -40.08 20.74 -4.51
C GLN A 165 -39.63 19.52 -3.71
N GLN A 166 -39.34 19.73 -2.42
CA GLN A 166 -39.40 18.65 -1.45
C GLN A 166 -40.88 18.29 -1.29
N LYS A 167 -41.30 17.25 -2.01
CA LYS A 167 -42.59 16.61 -1.82
C LYS A 167 -42.53 15.81 -0.51
N PRO A 168 -43.48 15.97 0.43
CA PRO A 168 -43.40 15.36 1.75
C PRO A 168 -43.43 13.83 1.64
N LEU A 169 -42.44 13.17 2.22
CA LEU A 169 -42.54 11.75 2.54
C LEU A 169 -43.58 11.61 3.66
N LEU A 170 -44.68 10.94 3.33
CA LEU A 170 -45.69 10.50 4.29
C LEU A 170 -45.01 9.60 5.32
N ILE A 171 -44.82 10.12 6.53
CA ILE A 171 -44.48 9.32 7.70
C ILE A 171 -45.81 8.88 8.30
N GLU A 172 -46.32 7.74 7.87
CA GLU A 172 -47.43 7.07 8.55
C GLU A 172 -46.88 6.35 9.79
N ASN A 173 -47.24 6.89 10.96
CA ASN A 173 -47.37 6.22 12.26
C ASN A 173 -46.10 5.65 12.93
N GLU A 174 -45.05 6.44 13.11
CA GLU A 174 -44.12 6.20 14.23
C GLU A 174 -44.64 6.88 15.50
N ASP A 175 -44.65 6.16 16.63
CA ASP A 175 -45.01 6.69 17.94
C ASP A 175 -44.12 7.92 18.25
N PRO A 176 -44.69 9.10 18.51
CA PRO A 176 -43.94 10.33 18.78
C PRO A 176 -42.93 10.16 19.92
N PHE A 177 -43.20 9.27 20.88
CA PHE A 177 -42.27 8.99 21.96
C PHE A 177 -41.01 8.23 21.48
N ALA A 178 -41.16 7.29 20.55
CA ALA A 178 -40.03 6.53 19.99
C ALA A 178 -39.08 7.43 19.19
N LEU A 179 -39.64 8.41 18.47
CA LEU A 179 -38.86 9.40 17.73
C LEU A 179 -38.05 10.32 18.66
N LEU A 180 -38.64 10.75 19.79
CA LEU A 180 -37.94 11.56 20.79
C LEU A 180 -36.78 10.79 21.43
N GLN A 181 -36.95 9.50 21.71
CA GLN A 181 -35.89 8.65 22.25
C GLN A 181 -34.73 8.50 21.26
N LYS A 182 -35.03 8.33 19.97
CA LYS A 182 -34.03 8.25 18.89
C LYS A 182 -33.27 9.57 18.72
N LEU A 183 -33.98 10.70 18.72
CA LEU A 183 -33.37 12.04 18.66
C LEU A 183 -32.41 12.28 19.83
N LYS A 184 -32.79 11.87 21.05
CA LYS A 184 -31.93 12.00 22.23
C LYS A 184 -30.65 11.17 22.08
N GLY A 185 -30.76 9.94 21.57
CA GLY A 185 -29.60 9.09 21.29
C GLY A 185 -28.65 9.69 20.24
N LEU A 186 -29.18 10.34 19.20
CA LEU A 186 -28.34 11.02 18.20
C LEU A 186 -27.57 12.21 18.80
N MET A 187 -28.19 12.96 19.70
CA MET A 187 -27.55 14.07 20.42
C MET A 187 -26.47 13.58 21.37
N GLU A 188 -26.75 12.54 22.17
CA GLU A 188 -25.79 11.95 23.12
C GLU A 188 -24.56 11.36 22.41
N ASN A 189 -24.72 10.86 21.19
CA ASN A 189 -23.63 10.37 20.35
C ASN A 189 -22.92 11.48 19.55
N GLY A 190 -23.28 12.75 19.72
CA GLY A 190 -22.66 13.89 19.04
C GLY A 190 -22.93 13.96 17.53
N ILE A 191 -23.95 13.25 17.03
CA ILE A 191 -24.31 13.22 15.61
C ILE A 191 -25.10 14.48 15.22
N ILE A 192 -25.87 15.03 16.15
CA ILE A 192 -26.63 16.27 16.00
C ILE A 192 -26.30 17.24 17.13
N SER A 193 -26.40 18.53 16.85
CA SER A 193 -26.22 19.57 17.85
C SER A 193 -27.42 19.68 18.80
N THR A 194 -27.21 20.30 19.96
CA THR A 194 -28.28 20.58 20.93
C THR A 194 -29.39 21.47 20.34
N ASN A 195 -29.05 22.39 19.43
CA ASN A 195 -30.01 23.27 18.79
C ASN A 195 -30.89 22.49 17.79
N GLU A 196 -30.29 21.64 16.95
CA GLU A 196 -31.03 20.79 16.01
C GLU A 196 -31.93 19.78 16.73
N PHE A 197 -31.51 19.30 17.91
CA PHE A 197 -32.33 18.44 18.75
C PHE A 197 -33.60 19.15 19.25
N GLU A 198 -33.48 20.36 19.79
CA GLU A 198 -34.63 21.12 20.31
C GLU A 198 -35.61 21.53 19.19
N GLU A 199 -35.11 21.91 18.01
CA GLU A 199 -35.95 22.22 16.85
C GLU A 199 -36.80 21.00 16.44
N LYS A 200 -36.17 19.83 16.30
CA LYS A 200 -36.87 18.59 15.90
C LYS A 200 -37.79 18.05 16.99
N LYS A 201 -37.41 18.20 18.26
CA LYS A 201 -38.26 17.84 19.41
C LYS A 201 -39.55 18.66 19.44
N ASN A 202 -39.46 19.97 19.22
CA ASN A 202 -40.63 20.85 19.16
C ASN A 202 -41.51 20.54 17.95
N GLU A 203 -40.91 20.22 16.80
CA GLU A 203 -41.65 19.79 15.60
C GLU A 203 -42.45 18.50 15.87
N ILE A 204 -41.88 17.53 16.58
CA ILE A 204 -42.54 16.26 16.87
C ILE A 204 -43.63 16.42 17.92
N LEU A 205 -43.37 17.19 18.99
CA LEU A 205 -44.39 17.50 20.01
C LEU A 205 -45.57 18.30 19.43
N SER A 206 -45.35 19.10 18.38
CA SER A 206 -46.44 19.82 17.69
C SER A 206 -47.38 18.91 16.90
N ARG A 207 -46.98 17.66 16.65
CA ARG A 207 -47.75 16.65 15.88
C ARG A 207 -48.51 15.68 16.79
N VAL A 208 -48.39 15.81 18.12
CA VAL A 208 -49.09 15.03 19.16
C VAL A 208 -50.22 15.86 19.74
#